data_AF-A0A959DUT8-F1
#
_entry.id   AF-A0A959DUT8-F1
#
_cell.length_a   1.000
_cell.length_b   1.000
_cell.length_c   1.000
_cell.angle_alpha   90.00
_cell.angle_beta   90.00
_cell.angle_gamma   90.00
#
_symmetry.space_group_name_H-M   'P 1'
#
loop_
_entity.id
_entity.type
_entity.pdbx_description
1 polymer ?
#
loop_
_entity_poly.entity_id
_entity_poly.type
_entity_poly.pdbx_seq_one_letter_code
_entity_poly.pdbx_strand_id
1 'polypeptide(L)'
;NSIAPQGVKVKVTPHHGGEPVVTPTDSVEYKAAALAMQDTFGKEPIPQRGGGSIPIVALFESVLGVKSVLMGFGLDSDDIHSPNEHYGVFNFFRGIETILRFYPHYAELKK
;
A
#
# COMPACT_ATOMS: atom_id res chain seq x y z
N ASN A 1 26.75 26.17 0.45
CA ASN A 1 28.07 25.80 1.01
C ASN A 1 28.61 26.75 2.08
N SER A 2 27.86 27.76 2.54
CA SER A 2 28.30 28.69 3.61
C SER A 2 28.33 28.09 5.02
N ILE A 3 27.80 26.87 5.21
CA ILE A 3 27.68 26.19 6.51
C ILE A 3 28.80 25.13 6.69
N ALA A 4 29.51 24.77 5.62
CA ALA A 4 30.59 23.78 5.73
C ALA A 4 31.80 24.42 6.44
N PRO A 5 32.39 23.77 7.47
CA PRO A 5 33.58 24.27 8.12
C PRO A 5 34.73 24.51 7.13
N GLN A 6 35.65 25.41 7.50
CA GLN A 6 36.83 25.67 6.69
C GLN A 6 37.62 24.37 6.46
N GLY A 7 37.92 24.07 5.19
CA GLY A 7 38.61 22.83 4.78
C GLY A 7 37.71 21.66 4.39
N VAL A 8 36.38 21.75 4.57
CA VAL A 8 35.44 20.68 4.22
C VAL A 8 34.72 20.98 2.90
N LYS A 9 34.64 19.98 2.01
CA LYS A 9 33.78 20.01 0.82
C LYS A 9 32.60 19.06 1.02
N VAL A 10 31.38 19.59 0.94
CA VAL A 10 30.15 18.80 0.99
C VAL A 10 29.58 18.65 -0.41
N LYS A 11 29.24 17.42 -0.82
CA LYS A 11 28.47 17.11 -2.02
C LYS A 11 27.24 16.32 -1.59
N VAL A 12 26.06 16.80 -1.96
CA VAL A 12 24.80 16.09 -1.74
C VAL A 12 24.29 15.62 -3.09
N THR A 13 23.98 14.33 -3.19
CA THR A 13 23.37 13.73 -4.39
C THR A 13 22.15 12.94 -3.97
N PRO A 14 20.98 13.18 -4.58
CA PRO A 14 19.83 12.30 -4.41
C PRO A 14 20.21 10.87 -4.79
N HIS A 15 19.79 9.89 -3.97
CA HIS A 15 20.01 8.47 -4.25
C HIS A 15 18.74 7.81 -4.82
N HIS A 16 17.66 7.84 -4.05
CA HIS A 16 16.35 7.34 -4.46
C HIS A 16 15.29 8.45 -4.34
N GLY A 17 14.20 8.29 -5.08
CA GLY A 17 13.00 9.12 -5.02
C GLY A 17 11.80 8.35 -5.53
N GLY A 18 10.61 8.69 -5.06
CA GLY A 18 9.36 8.11 -5.51
C GLY A 18 8.25 9.12 -5.31
N GLU A 19 7.41 9.29 -6.32
CA GLU A 19 6.27 10.19 -6.24
C GLU A 19 5.21 9.63 -5.28
N PRO A 20 4.54 10.47 -4.48
CA PRO A 20 3.44 10.03 -3.64
C PRO A 20 2.23 9.64 -4.50
N VAL A 21 1.40 8.72 -3.99
CA VAL A 21 0.16 8.30 -4.67
C VAL A 21 -1.01 8.36 -3.71
N VAL A 22 -2.18 8.72 -4.25
CA VAL A 22 -3.47 8.63 -3.57
C VAL A 22 -4.46 7.90 -4.48
N THR A 23 -5.06 6.85 -3.94
CA THR A 23 -6.10 6.04 -4.60
C THR A 23 -7.49 6.55 -4.22
N PRO A 24 -8.38 6.83 -5.18
CA PRO A 24 -9.76 7.22 -4.89
C PRO A 24 -10.56 6.09 -4.23
N THR A 25 -11.37 6.43 -3.23
CA THR A 25 -12.18 5.49 -2.46
C THR A 25 -13.58 5.26 -3.06
N ASP A 26 -13.94 6.00 -4.09
CA ASP A 26 -15.23 5.91 -4.79
C ASP A 26 -15.20 4.97 -6.01
N SER A 27 -14.02 4.50 -6.41
CA SER A 27 -13.81 3.56 -7.51
C SER A 27 -14.46 2.19 -7.25
N VAL A 28 -14.81 1.50 -8.33
CA VAL A 28 -15.36 0.13 -8.27
C VAL A 28 -14.35 -0.83 -7.66
N GLU A 29 -13.09 -0.70 -8.05
CA GLU A 29 -11.95 -1.48 -7.57
C GLU A 29 -11.81 -1.35 -6.04
N TYR A 30 -11.90 -0.12 -5.51
CA TYR A 30 -11.83 0.13 -4.07
C TYR A 30 -13.03 -0.47 -3.33
N LYS A 31 -14.25 -0.27 -3.84
CA LYS A 31 -15.47 -0.81 -3.22
C LYS A 31 -15.45 -2.34 -3.18
N ALA A 32 -14.99 -2.99 -4.24
CA ALA A 32 -14.81 -4.44 -4.28
C ALA A 32 -13.81 -4.93 -3.23
N ALA A 33 -12.68 -4.24 -3.08
CA ALA A 33 -11.70 -4.53 -2.03
C ALA A 33 -12.28 -4.33 -0.62
N ALA A 34 -13.06 -3.26 -0.41
CA ALA A 34 -13.69 -2.98 0.88
C ALA A 34 -14.71 -4.06 1.27
N LEU A 35 -15.56 -4.50 0.33
CA LEU A 35 -16.49 -5.61 0.54
C LEU A 35 -15.77 -6.92 0.85
N ALA A 36 -14.70 -7.23 0.10
CA ALA A 36 -13.90 -8.42 0.34
C ALA A 36 -13.27 -8.45 1.74
N MET A 37 -12.73 -7.31 2.20
CA MET A 37 -12.21 -7.17 3.57
C MET A 37 -13.33 -7.30 4.60
N GLN A 38 -14.51 -6.73 4.36
CA GLN A 38 -15.65 -6.83 5.27
C GLN A 38 -16.14 -8.28 5.41
N ASP A 39 -16.19 -9.04 4.32
CA ASP A 39 -16.58 -10.45 4.34
C ASP A 39 -15.66 -11.30 5.22
N THR A 40 -14.35 -11.05 5.14
CA THR A 40 -13.35 -11.90 5.80
C THR A 40 -13.01 -11.47 7.21
N PHE A 41 -13.06 -10.18 7.53
CA PHE A 41 -12.76 -9.64 8.85
C PHE A 41 -14.03 -9.27 9.66
N GLY A 42 -15.21 -9.29 9.05
CA GLY A 42 -16.50 -9.08 9.71
C GLY A 42 -16.77 -7.62 10.12
N LYS A 43 -15.98 -6.66 9.62
CA LYS A 43 -16.07 -5.24 9.94
C LYS A 43 -15.81 -4.40 8.69
N GLU A 44 -16.46 -3.25 8.61
CA GLU A 44 -16.19 -2.27 7.55
C GLU A 44 -14.74 -1.78 7.67
N PRO A 45 -13.92 -1.90 6.61
CA PRO A 45 -12.54 -1.45 6.63
C PRO A 45 -12.45 0.08 6.54
N ILE A 46 -11.45 0.67 7.19
CA ILE A 46 -11.22 2.11 7.18
C ILE A 46 -10.17 2.44 6.10
N PRO A 47 -10.40 3.43 5.22
CA PRO A 47 -9.37 3.91 4.31
C PRO A 47 -8.17 4.47 5.08
N GLN A 48 -6.97 4.00 4.75
CA GLN A 48 -5.73 4.43 5.40
C GLN A 48 -4.72 4.96 4.38
N ARG A 49 -3.87 5.89 4.82
CA ARG A 49 -2.63 6.29 4.15
C ARG A 49 -1.44 5.85 4.99
N GLY A 50 -0.36 5.45 4.35
CA GLY A 50 0.89 5.05 5.01
C GLY A 50 2.03 6.02 4.73
N GLY A 51 3.01 6.07 5.64
CA GLY A 51 4.27 6.79 5.42
C GLY A 51 5.31 5.99 4.62
N GLY A 52 5.09 4.68 4.45
CA GLY A 52 5.92 3.82 3.61
C GLY A 52 5.85 4.22 2.13
N SER A 53 6.85 3.78 1.35
CA SER A 53 6.97 4.13 -0.06
C SER A 53 7.06 2.89 -0.94
N ILE A 54 6.20 2.81 -1.96
CA ILE A 54 6.23 1.78 -3.01
C ILE A 54 6.28 2.51 -4.36
N PRO A 55 7.46 2.95 -4.83
CA PRO A 55 7.57 3.88 -5.97
C PRO A 55 6.94 3.38 -7.28
N ILE A 56 6.89 2.06 -7.48
CA ILE A 56 6.31 1.47 -8.69
C ILE A 56 4.80 1.76 -8.83
N VAL A 57 4.09 2.06 -7.73
CA VAL A 57 2.66 2.40 -7.79
C VAL A 57 2.43 3.68 -8.58
N ALA A 58 3.27 4.70 -8.36
CA ALA A 58 3.22 5.94 -9.13
C ALA A 58 3.57 5.70 -10.60
N LEU A 59 4.54 4.81 -10.85
CA LEU A 59 4.94 4.45 -12.20
C LEU A 59 3.80 3.76 -12.97
N PHE A 60 3.09 2.81 -12.35
CA PHE A 60 1.93 2.17 -12.97
C PHE A 60 0.87 3.19 -13.39
N GLU A 61 0.56 4.16 -12.54
CA GLU A 61 -0.38 5.22 -12.90
C GLU A 61 0.13 6.07 -14.08
N SER A 62 1.40 6.49 -14.05
CA SER A 62 1.97 7.32 -15.12
C SER A 62 2.06 6.61 -16.48
N VAL A 63 2.32 5.30 -16.48
CA VAL A 63 2.55 4.50 -17.70
C VAL A 63 1.26 3.91 -18.24
N LEU A 64 0.39 3.40 -17.36
CA LEU A 64 -0.82 2.68 -17.75
C LEU A 64 -2.08 3.54 -17.65
N GLY A 65 -2.02 4.70 -17.00
CA GLY A 65 -3.17 5.59 -16.81
C GLY A 65 -4.22 5.02 -15.84
N VAL A 66 -3.86 4.05 -14.99
CA VAL A 66 -4.80 3.39 -14.06
C VAL A 66 -4.38 3.59 -12.60
N LYS A 67 -5.37 3.63 -11.71
CA LYS A 67 -5.14 3.66 -10.25
C LYS A 67 -4.92 2.25 -9.71
N SER A 68 -4.09 2.13 -8.67
CA SER A 68 -3.84 0.88 -7.96
C SER A 68 -4.53 0.88 -6.61
N VAL A 69 -5.21 -0.22 -6.27
CA VAL A 69 -5.70 -0.46 -4.90
C VAL A 69 -4.65 -1.29 -4.16
N LEU A 70 -4.20 -0.79 -3.02
CA LEU A 70 -3.27 -1.53 -2.15
C LEU A 70 -4.08 -2.20 -1.04
N MET A 71 -4.05 -3.54 -1.02
CA MET A 71 -4.66 -4.33 0.05
C MET A 71 -3.55 -4.87 0.96
N GLY A 72 -3.45 -4.31 2.16
CA GLY A 72 -2.54 -4.77 3.20
C GLY A 72 -3.25 -5.70 4.18
N PHE A 73 -2.57 -6.77 4.58
CA PHE A 73 -3.08 -7.73 5.55
C PHE A 73 -2.20 -7.83 6.80
N GLY A 74 -1.05 -7.16 6.83
CA GLY A 74 -0.18 -7.13 8.01
C GLY A 74 -0.67 -6.16 9.08
N LEU A 75 -0.04 -6.22 10.25
CA LEU A 75 -0.25 -5.30 11.35
C LEU A 75 1.00 -4.44 11.56
N ASP A 76 0.85 -3.29 12.23
CA ASP A 76 2.00 -2.45 12.60
C ASP A 76 3.00 -3.19 13.50
N SER A 77 2.53 -4.18 14.27
CA SER A 77 3.36 -5.06 15.10
C SER A 77 4.19 -6.06 14.31
N ASP A 78 3.93 -6.26 13.01
CA ASP A 78 4.70 -7.18 12.17
C ASP A 78 6.15 -6.70 12.02
N ASP A 79 6.45 -5.44 12.38
CA ASP A 79 7.81 -4.92 12.53
C ASP A 79 8.67 -5.09 11.26
N ILE A 80 8.07 -4.77 10.10
CA ILE A 80 8.75 -4.88 8.81
C ILE A 80 10.09 -4.11 8.83
N HIS A 81 11.17 -4.76 8.38
CA HIS A 81 12.54 -4.24 8.42
C HIS A 81 13.15 -4.09 9.83
N SER A 82 12.58 -4.69 10.86
CA SER A 82 13.05 -4.64 12.24
C SER A 82 13.29 -6.05 12.81
N PRO A 83 14.09 -6.22 13.89
CA PRO A 83 14.25 -7.53 14.53
C PRO A 83 12.91 -8.12 14.98
N ASN A 84 12.81 -9.46 14.92
CA ASN A 84 11.57 -10.20 15.20
C ASN A 84 10.39 -9.83 14.27
N GLU A 85 10.69 -9.38 13.05
CA GLU A 85 9.71 -9.31 11.96
C GLU A 85 8.93 -10.64 11.91
N HIS A 86 7.61 -10.54 11.95
CA HIS A 86 6.74 -11.69 11.98
C HIS A 86 5.45 -11.42 11.23
N TYR A 87 4.66 -12.46 11.03
CA TYR A 87 3.40 -12.35 10.34
C TYR A 87 2.37 -13.30 10.95
N GLY A 88 1.24 -12.76 11.40
CA GLY A 88 0.20 -13.54 12.05
C GLY A 88 -0.41 -14.59 11.11
N VAL A 89 -0.43 -15.86 11.52
CA VAL A 89 -1.05 -16.96 10.74
C VAL A 89 -2.55 -16.69 10.50
N PHE A 90 -3.23 -16.03 11.44
CA PHE A 90 -4.60 -15.55 11.25
C PHE A 90 -4.70 -14.61 10.04
N ASN A 91 -3.87 -13.57 9.99
CA ASN A 91 -3.83 -12.60 8.89
C ASN A 91 -3.42 -13.25 7.56
N PHE A 92 -2.54 -14.24 7.59
CA PHE A 92 -2.17 -15.03 6.40
C PHE A 92 -3.36 -15.71 5.76
N PHE A 93 -4.12 -16.48 6.54
CA PHE A 93 -5.30 -17.15 6.02
C PHE A 93 -6.43 -16.17 5.65
N ARG A 94 -6.60 -15.08 6.41
CA ARG A 94 -7.57 -14.02 6.08
C ARG A 94 -7.20 -13.31 4.78
N GLY A 95 -5.92 -13.07 4.52
CA GLY A 95 -5.45 -12.47 3.28
C GLY A 95 -5.76 -13.34 2.06
N ILE A 96 -5.49 -14.64 2.16
CA ILE A 96 -5.86 -15.62 1.11
C ILE A 96 -7.37 -15.59 0.86
N GLU A 97 -8.18 -15.69 1.92
CA GLU A 97 -9.64 -15.65 1.80
C GLU A 97 -10.11 -14.34 1.16
N THR A 98 -9.50 -13.21 1.54
CA THR A 98 -9.90 -11.88 1.04
C THR A 98 -9.64 -11.73 -0.44
N ILE A 99 -8.48 -12.20 -0.93
CA ILE A 99 -8.15 -12.17 -2.35
C ILE A 99 -9.16 -13.00 -3.16
N LEU A 100 -9.61 -14.14 -2.63
CA LEU A 100 -10.64 -14.96 -3.28
C LEU A 100 -12.01 -14.25 -3.33
N ARG A 101 -12.34 -13.45 -2.31
CA ARG A 101 -13.59 -12.65 -2.27
C ARG A 101 -13.55 -11.42 -3.16
N PHE A 102 -12.36 -10.84 -3.40
CA PHE A 102 -12.20 -9.65 -4.23
C PHE A 102 -12.72 -9.81 -5.66
N TYR A 103 -12.29 -10.87 -6.36
CA TYR A 103 -12.63 -11.03 -7.78
C TYR A 103 -14.13 -11.17 -8.06
N PRO A 104 -14.91 -11.96 -7.30
CA PRO A 104 -16.37 -11.99 -7.43
C PRO A 104 -17.04 -10.62 -7.24
N HIS A 105 -16.68 -9.89 -6.17
CA HIS A 105 -17.21 -8.55 -5.92
C HIS A 105 -16.85 -7.58 -7.05
N TYR A 106 -15.60 -7.64 -7.51
CA TYR A 106 -15.15 -6.82 -8.63
C TYR A 106 -15.93 -7.12 -9.91
N ALA A 107 -16.07 -8.41 -10.25
CA ALA A 107 -16.80 -8.84 -11.43
C ALA A 107 -18.29 -8.48 -11.35
N GLU A 108 -18.91 -8.49 -10.17
CA GLU A 108 -20.30 -8.08 -9.99
C GLU A 108 -20.49 -6.57 -10.13
N LEU A 109 -19.64 -5.77 -9.49
CA LEU A 109 -19.75 -4.31 -9.50
C LEU A 109 -19.30 -3.66 -10.82
N LYS A 110 -18.51 -4.36 -11.64
CA LYS A 110 -18.00 -3.86 -12.93
C LYS A 110 -18.91 -4.17 -14.12
N LYS A 111 -19.98 -4.94 -13.92
CA LYS A 111 -21.03 -5.15 -14.93
C LYS A 111 -21.66 -3.83 -15.33
#